data_AF-A0A969DP83-F1
#
_entry.id   AF-A0A969DP83-F1
#
_cell.length_a   1.000
_cell.length_b   1.000
_cell.length_c   1.000
_cell.angle_alpha   90.00
_cell.angle_beta   90.00
_cell.angle_gamma   90.00
#
_symmetry.space_group_name_H-M   'P 1'
#
loop_
_entity.id
_entity.type
_entity.pdbx_description
1 polymer ?
#
loop_
_entity_poly.entity_id
_entity_poly.type
_entity_poly.pdbx_seq_one_letter_code
_entity_poly.pdbx_strand_id
1 'polypeptide(L)'
;MNLFVLFQFMIGNTDWWIHTRHNVDLVQTTHFGLIPVPYDFDYSGIINTPYATPANNLPISQVKTRFIKNYCHNAEAYSDAIDRFNQQKTAILTIFEEAEVLDKKHKKSSVKYIEDFYEIINDPVQFGRYLDESCEFVNTIPNEAPK
;
A
#
# COMPACT_ATOMS: atom_id res chain seq x y z
N MET A 1 -9.79 7.56 -2.99
CA MET A 1 -9.49 6.21 -2.46
C MET A 1 -8.22 5.62 -3.07
N ASN A 2 -8.09 5.59 -4.40
CA ASN A 2 -6.98 4.91 -5.09
C ASN A 2 -5.58 5.39 -4.70
N LEU A 3 -5.41 6.69 -4.44
CA LEU A 3 -4.17 7.23 -3.89
C LEU A 3 -3.79 6.63 -2.53
N PHE A 4 -4.76 6.50 -1.62
CA PHE A 4 -4.56 5.90 -0.31
C PHE A 4 -4.14 4.43 -0.46
N VAL A 5 -4.86 3.67 -1.30
CA VAL A 5 -4.56 2.26 -1.55
C VAL A 5 -3.17 2.07 -2.17
N LEU A 6 -2.79 2.90 -3.15
CA LEU A 6 -1.44 2.84 -3.73
C LEU A 6 -0.35 3.23 -2.73
N PHE A 7 -0.62 4.17 -1.82
CA PHE A 7 0.32 4.47 -0.74
C PHE A 7 0.54 3.25 0.15
N GLN A 8 -0.54 2.56 0.57
CA GLN A 8 -0.43 1.33 1.36
C GLN A 8 0.31 0.24 0.59
N PHE A 9 0.00 0.07 -0.69
CA PHE A 9 0.66 -0.90 -1.57
C PHE A 9 2.15 -0.59 -1.76
N MET A 10 2.53 0.68 -1.91
CA MET A 10 3.91 1.14 -2.04
C MET A 10 4.77 0.67 -0.87
N ILE A 11 4.29 0.87 0.35
CA ILE A 11 4.99 0.48 1.58
C ILE A 11 4.74 -0.98 1.99
N GLY A 12 3.93 -1.72 1.22
CA GLY A 12 3.57 -3.11 1.54
C GLY A 12 2.75 -3.25 2.82
N ASN A 13 1.89 -2.28 3.13
CA ASN A 13 1.06 -2.31 4.32
C ASN A 13 -0.34 -2.88 4.02
N THR A 14 -0.70 -3.90 4.78
CA THR A 14 -2.02 -4.55 4.73
C THR A 14 -2.79 -4.46 6.05
N ASP A 15 -2.16 -3.89 7.08
CA ASP A 15 -2.71 -3.78 8.43
C ASP A 15 -3.51 -2.49 8.61
N TRP A 16 -4.61 -2.40 7.86
CA TRP A 16 -5.56 -1.27 7.92
C TRP A 16 -6.96 -1.70 7.48
N TRP A 17 -8.00 -1.05 8.00
CA TRP A 17 -9.39 -1.23 7.55
C TRP A 17 -10.18 0.06 7.69
N ILE A 18 -10.73 0.56 6.59
CA ILE A 18 -11.50 1.83 6.58
C ILE A 18 -12.82 1.70 7.37
N HIS A 19 -13.50 0.55 7.25
CA HIS A 19 -14.80 0.33 7.90
C HIS A 19 -14.71 0.30 9.41
N THR A 20 -13.68 -0.37 9.95
CA THR A 20 -13.45 -0.49 11.40
C THR A 20 -12.53 0.61 11.94
N ARG A 21 -11.97 1.47 11.07
CA ARG A 21 -10.94 2.47 11.39
C ARG A 21 -9.70 1.87 12.06
N HIS A 22 -9.40 0.61 11.75
CA HIS A 22 -8.16 -0.01 12.17
C HIS A 22 -7.00 0.66 11.42
N ASN A 23 -6.09 1.31 12.14
CA ASN A 23 -4.91 2.02 11.62
C ASN A 23 -5.23 3.08 10.54
N VAL A 24 -6.43 3.64 10.59
CA VAL A 24 -6.88 4.70 9.67
C VAL A 24 -7.83 5.66 10.39
N ASP A 25 -7.48 6.94 10.38
CA ASP A 25 -8.39 8.02 10.77
C ASP A 25 -9.06 8.66 9.55
N LEU A 26 -10.24 9.23 9.74
CA LEU A 26 -10.96 9.97 8.71
C LEU A 26 -10.98 11.46 9.07
N VAL A 27 -10.28 12.28 8.29
CA VAL A 27 -10.23 13.72 8.47
C VAL A 27 -11.18 14.39 7.49
N GLN A 28 -12.11 15.18 8.00
CA GLN A 28 -13.00 15.98 7.16
C GLN A 28 -12.32 17.31 6.81
N THR A 29 -12.26 17.62 5.52
CA THR A 29 -11.79 18.91 5.03
C THR A 29 -12.91 19.64 4.31
N THR A 30 -12.84 20.97 4.30
CA THR A 30 -13.84 21.84 3.64
C THR A 30 -13.86 21.67 2.12
N HIS A 31 -12.76 21.21 1.51
CA HIS A 31 -12.59 21.15 0.05
C HIS A 31 -12.63 19.73 -0.53
N PHE A 32 -12.21 18.70 0.23
CA PHE A 32 -12.01 17.35 -0.30
C PHE A 32 -12.89 16.29 0.38
N GLY A 33 -13.84 16.70 1.23
CA GLY A 33 -14.67 15.77 1.99
C GLY A 33 -13.86 14.98 3.02
N LEU A 34 -14.18 13.70 3.21
CA LEU A 34 -13.47 12.80 4.12
C LEU A 34 -12.21 12.22 3.47
N ILE A 35 -11.06 12.45 4.10
CA ILE A 35 -9.75 11.95 3.68
C ILE A 35 -9.31 10.85 4.66
N PRO A 36 -9.02 9.62 4.20
CA PRO A 36 -8.40 8.61 5.03
C PRO A 36 -6.93 8.94 5.26
N VAL A 37 -6.52 8.97 6.53
CA VAL A 37 -5.16 9.21 6.98
C VAL A 37 -4.67 7.96 7.70
N PRO A 38 -3.73 7.20 7.13
CA PRO A 38 -3.22 6.02 7.78
C PRO A 38 -2.20 6.37 8.85
N TYR A 39 -2.15 5.55 9.89
CA TYR A 39 -1.16 5.61 10.95
C TYR A 39 -0.76 4.19 11.35
N ASP A 40 0.27 4.07 12.18
CA ASP A 40 0.85 2.79 12.63
C ASP A 40 1.38 1.90 11.47
N PHE A 41 2.68 1.99 11.21
CA PHE A 41 3.31 1.38 10.03
C PHE A 41 4.29 0.25 10.37
N ASP A 42 4.33 -0.19 11.62
CA ASP A 42 5.23 -1.25 12.08
C ASP A 42 4.98 -2.61 11.41
N TYR A 43 3.76 -2.86 10.93
CA TYR A 43 3.34 -4.02 10.14
C TYR A 43 3.52 -3.85 8.62
N SER A 44 4.17 -2.79 8.15
CA SER A 44 4.41 -2.58 6.72
C SER A 44 5.63 -3.35 6.20
N GLY A 45 5.54 -3.83 4.95
CA GLY A 45 6.62 -4.55 4.27
C GLY A 45 7.93 -3.78 4.15
N ILE A 46 7.87 -2.45 4.05
CA ILE A 46 9.07 -1.60 3.99
C ILE A 46 9.82 -1.54 5.34
N ILE A 47 9.11 -1.61 6.46
CA ILE A 47 9.71 -1.63 7.80
C ILE A 47 10.16 -3.05 8.16
N ASN A 48 9.32 -4.05 7.87
CA ASN A 48 9.61 -5.47 8.11
C ASN A 48 10.17 -5.72 9.53
N THR A 49 9.41 -5.33 10.54
CA THR A 49 9.74 -5.63 11.93
C THR A 49 9.75 -7.15 12.16
N PRO A 50 10.57 -7.66 13.11
CA PRO A 50 10.71 -9.10 13.34
C PRO A 50 9.45 -9.77 13.91
N TYR A 51 8.53 -8.98 14.48
CA TYR A 51 7.27 -9.46 15.05
C TYR A 51 6.10 -9.33 14.09
N ALA A 52 6.20 -8.55 13.02
CA ALA A 52 5.11 -8.41 12.07
C ALA A 52 4.87 -9.72 11.31
N THR A 53 3.61 -10.11 11.24
CA THR A 53 3.13 -11.25 10.46
C THR A 53 1.93 -10.82 9.65
N PRO A 54 1.73 -11.33 8.41
CA PRO A 54 0.52 -11.02 7.67
C PRO A 54 -0.74 -11.46 8.43
N ALA A 55 -1.85 -10.76 8.20
CA ALA A 55 -3.12 -11.20 8.74
C ALA A 55 -3.49 -12.58 8.16
N ASN A 56 -3.98 -13.49 9.02
CA ASN A 56 -4.22 -14.90 8.68
C ASN A 56 -5.19 -15.11 7.51
N ASN A 57 -6.04 -14.12 7.23
CA ASN A 57 -7.01 -14.18 6.15
C ASN A 57 -6.48 -13.64 4.81
N LEU A 58 -5.25 -13.12 4.74
CA LEU A 58 -4.68 -12.62 3.49
C LEU A 58 -3.94 -13.74 2.74
N PRO A 59 -3.94 -13.72 1.40
CA PRO A 59 -3.28 -14.74 0.58
C PRO A 59 -1.76 -14.52 0.48
N ILE A 60 -1.12 -14.00 1.53
CA ILE A 60 0.32 -13.73 1.59
C ILE A 60 0.93 -14.36 2.85
N SER A 61 2.14 -14.91 2.71
CA SER A 61 2.84 -15.60 3.80
C SER A 61 3.94 -14.75 4.45
N GLN A 62 4.26 -13.58 3.89
CA GLN A 62 5.33 -12.70 4.33
C GLN A 62 4.86 -11.24 4.30
N VAL A 63 5.23 -10.46 5.32
CA VAL A 63 4.86 -9.03 5.42
C VAL A 63 5.45 -8.20 4.27
N LYS A 64 6.60 -8.61 3.74
CA LYS A 64 7.22 -7.95 2.57
C LYS A 64 6.44 -8.16 1.27
N THR A 65 5.60 -9.19 1.19
CA THR A 65 4.82 -9.46 -0.03
C THR A 65 3.71 -8.44 -0.11
N ARG A 66 3.72 -7.65 -1.19
CA ARG A 66 2.68 -6.65 -1.41
C ARG A 66 1.37 -7.31 -1.74
N PHE A 67 0.28 -6.75 -1.23
CA PHE A 67 -1.06 -7.17 -1.55
C PHE A 67 -1.97 -5.93 -1.59
N ILE A 68 -2.81 -5.84 -2.62
CA ILE A 68 -3.78 -4.74 -2.74
C ILE A 68 -5.00 -5.13 -1.91
N LYS A 69 -5.37 -4.30 -0.94
CA LYS A 69 -6.64 -4.41 -0.22
C LYS A 69 -7.61 -3.37 -0.76
N ASN A 70 -8.32 -3.68 -1.84
CA ASN A 70 -9.37 -2.82 -2.36
C ASN A 70 -10.44 -3.63 -3.09
N TYR A 71 -11.59 -3.01 -3.35
CA TYR A 71 -12.62 -3.60 -4.22
C TYR A 71 -12.07 -3.86 -5.63
N CYS A 72 -12.77 -4.71 -6.39
CA CYS A 72 -12.45 -4.98 -7.78
C CYS A 72 -12.40 -3.68 -8.60
N HIS A 73 -11.21 -3.34 -9.10
CA HIS A 73 -10.94 -2.19 -9.95
C HIS A 73 -10.03 -2.60 -11.10
N ASN A 74 -10.17 -1.93 -12.25
CA ASN A 74 -9.23 -2.08 -13.35
C ASN A 74 -8.03 -1.13 -13.17
N ALA A 75 -6.96 -1.36 -13.94
CA ALA A 75 -5.76 -0.52 -13.89
C ALA A 75 -6.04 0.96 -14.25
N GLU A 76 -6.99 1.21 -15.15
CA GLU A 76 -7.38 2.56 -15.57
C GLU A 76 -7.90 3.40 -14.39
N ALA A 77 -8.60 2.81 -13.43
CA ALA A 77 -9.07 3.52 -12.23
C ALA A 77 -7.92 4.12 -11.40
N TYR A 78 -6.68 3.63 -11.55
CA TYR A 78 -5.52 4.09 -10.80
C TYR A 78 -4.66 5.10 -11.56
N SER A 79 -4.96 5.44 -12.81
CA SER A 79 -4.13 6.30 -13.67
C SER A 79 -3.70 7.60 -12.98
N ASP A 80 -4.64 8.38 -12.46
CA ASP A 80 -4.36 9.65 -11.76
C ASP A 80 -3.46 9.46 -10.54
N ALA A 81 -3.65 8.36 -9.81
CA ALA A 81 -2.86 8.06 -8.63
C ALA A 81 -1.43 7.62 -9.01
N ILE A 82 -1.30 6.79 -10.04
CA ILE A 82 -0.01 6.35 -10.62
C ILE A 82 0.76 7.58 -11.11
N ASP A 83 0.13 8.47 -11.87
CA ASP A 83 0.73 9.71 -12.36
C ASP A 83 1.25 10.57 -11.21
N ARG A 84 0.46 10.72 -10.14
CA ARG A 84 0.90 11.45 -8.95
C ARG A 84 2.10 10.79 -8.28
N PHE A 85 2.13 9.47 -8.14
CA PHE A 85 3.29 8.76 -7.60
C PHE A 85 4.52 8.92 -8.49
N ASN A 86 4.37 8.86 -9.81
CA ASN A 86 5.46 9.04 -10.76
C ASN A 86 6.04 10.46 -10.69
N GLN A 87 5.19 11.49 -10.58
CA GLN A 87 5.63 12.87 -10.36
C GLN A 87 6.42 13.06 -9.07
N GLN A 88 6.13 12.26 -8.04
CA GLN A 88 6.79 12.32 -6.73
C GLN A 88 7.95 11.33 -6.56
N LYS A 89 8.24 10.50 -7.58
CA LYS A 89 9.21 9.38 -7.48
C LYS A 89 10.56 9.82 -6.94
N THR A 90 11.15 10.86 -7.53
CA THR A 90 12.46 11.38 -7.08
C THR A 90 12.39 11.85 -5.63
N ALA A 91 11.39 12.66 -5.27
CA ALA A 91 11.24 13.17 -3.91
C ALA A 91 11.08 12.04 -2.88
N ILE A 92 10.30 11.00 -3.19
CA ILE A 92 10.10 9.85 -2.30
C ILE A 92 11.40 9.07 -2.11
N LEU A 93 12.14 8.78 -3.18
CA LEU A 93 13.41 8.06 -3.08
C LEU A 93 14.45 8.85 -2.27
N THR A 94 14.54 10.16 -2.50
CA THR A 94 15.45 11.06 -1.79
C THR A 94 15.21 11.05 -0.27
N ILE A 95 13.96 10.94 0.20
CA ILE A 95 13.66 10.82 1.65
C ILE A 95 14.45 9.67 2.28
N PHE A 96 14.53 8.51 1.62
CA PHE A 96 15.25 7.35 2.16
C PHE A 96 16.76 7.48 1.97
N GLU A 97 17.21 8.03 0.85
CA GLU A 97 18.63 8.23 0.57
C GLU A 97 19.28 9.21 1.57
N GLU A 98 18.56 10.26 1.93
CA GLU A 98 19.05 11.34 2.80
C GLU A 98 18.74 11.11 4.29
N ALA A 99 17.88 10.15 4.64
CA ALA A 99 17.52 9.86 6.04
C ALA A 99 18.74 9.52 6.92
N GLU A 100 19.20 10.45 7.76
CA GLU A 100 20.37 10.25 8.62
C GLU A 100 20.19 9.13 9.65
N VAL A 101 18.95 8.86 10.04
CA VAL A 101 18.57 7.81 11.02
C VAL A 101 18.72 6.39 10.47
N LEU A 102 18.84 6.23 9.15
CA LEU A 102 18.96 4.91 8.52
C LEU A 102 20.42 4.59 8.20
N ASP A 103 20.85 3.37 8.52
CA ASP A 103 22.14 2.88 8.04
C ASP A 103 22.11 2.58 6.53
N LYS A 104 23.30 2.41 5.93
CA LYS A 104 23.44 2.17 4.49
C LYS A 104 22.65 0.94 3.99
N LYS A 105 22.52 -0.10 4.81
CA LYS A 105 21.81 -1.33 4.44
C LYS A 105 20.31 -1.06 4.36
N HIS A 106 19.76 -0.40 5.38
CA HIS A 106 18.34 -0.04 5.44
C HIS A 106 17.97 0.95 4.34
N LYS A 107 18.79 1.98 4.10
CA LYS A 107 18.62 2.89 2.96
C LYS A 107 18.50 2.13 1.64
N LYS A 108 19.47 1.26 1.35
CA LYS A 108 19.49 0.46 0.12
C LYS A 108 18.27 -0.44 0.01
N SER A 109 17.85 -1.10 1.10
CA SER A 109 16.67 -1.96 1.05
C SER A 109 15.38 -1.18 0.87
N SER A 110 15.22 -0.01 1.50
CA SER A 110 14.03 0.83 1.35
C SER A 110 13.93 1.41 -0.05
N VAL A 111 15.02 1.96 -0.58
CA VAL A 111 15.08 2.45 -1.97
C VAL A 111 14.72 1.34 -2.94
N LYS A 112 15.36 0.17 -2.83
CA LYS A 112 15.05 -0.98 -3.69
C LYS A 112 13.57 -1.38 -3.60
N TYR A 113 13.03 -1.44 -2.38
CA TYR A 113 11.63 -1.83 -2.18
C TYR A 113 10.70 -0.83 -2.88
N ILE A 114 10.93 0.47 -2.76
CA ILE A 114 10.15 1.51 -3.44
C ILE A 114 10.33 1.47 -4.96
N GLU A 115 11.55 1.23 -5.47
CA GLU A 115 11.80 1.05 -6.90
C GLU A 115 11.02 -0.13 -7.47
N ASP A 116 11.03 -1.29 -6.78
CA ASP A 116 10.26 -2.46 -7.17
C ASP A 116 8.72 -2.13 -7.23
N PHE A 117 8.21 -1.21 -6.39
CA PHE A 117 6.83 -0.71 -6.50
C PHE A 117 6.60 0.07 -7.80
N TYR A 118 7.53 0.95 -8.16
CA TYR A 118 7.43 1.73 -9.41
C TYR A 118 7.55 0.85 -10.65
N GLU A 119 8.32 -0.23 -10.61
CA GLU A 119 8.35 -1.24 -11.68
C GLU A 119 6.97 -1.87 -11.85
N ILE A 120 6.32 -2.26 -10.75
CA ILE A 120 4.99 -2.87 -10.76
C ILE A 120 3.93 -1.92 -11.32
N ILE A 121 3.79 -0.72 -10.76
CA ILE A 121 2.66 0.17 -11.14
C ILE A 121 2.80 0.76 -12.55
N ASN A 122 3.99 0.74 -13.13
CA ASN A 122 4.26 1.24 -14.48
C ASN A 122 4.28 0.13 -15.55
N ASP A 123 4.09 -1.13 -15.16
CA ASP A 123 3.79 -2.23 -16.07
C ASP A 123 2.29 -2.58 -15.94
N PRO A 124 1.45 -2.21 -16.92
CA PRO A 124 0.01 -2.48 -16.85
C PRO A 124 -0.34 -3.96 -16.71
N VAL A 125 0.48 -4.87 -17.27
CA VAL A 125 0.26 -6.32 -17.17
C VAL A 125 0.61 -6.79 -15.78
N GLN A 126 1.73 -6.33 -15.22
CA GLN A 126 2.13 -6.70 -13.87
C GLN A 126 1.15 -6.14 -12.84
N PHE A 127 0.80 -4.85 -12.93
CA PHE A 127 -0.15 -4.22 -12.02
C PHE A 127 -1.54 -4.85 -12.11
N GLY A 128 -1.99 -5.20 -13.33
CA GLY A 128 -3.25 -5.90 -13.57
C GLY A 128 -3.35 -7.21 -12.76
N ARG A 129 -2.28 -8.00 -12.67
CA ARG A 129 -2.26 -9.24 -11.87
C ARG A 129 -2.51 -8.98 -10.39
N TYR A 130 -1.91 -7.93 -9.80
CA TYR A 130 -2.17 -7.58 -8.40
C TYR A 130 -3.62 -7.13 -8.17
N LEU A 131 -4.24 -6.50 -9.16
CA LEU A 131 -5.65 -6.12 -9.10
C LEU A 131 -6.58 -7.32 -9.23
N ASP A 132 -6.25 -8.25 -10.13
CA ASP A 132 -6.99 -9.51 -10.31
C ASP A 132 -6.95 -10.34 -9.02
N GLU A 133 -5.77 -10.53 -8.43
CA GLU A 133 -5.59 -11.22 -7.14
C GLU A 133 -6.42 -10.56 -6.01
N SER A 134 -6.44 -9.23 -5.94
CA SER A 134 -7.27 -8.49 -4.97
C SER A 134 -8.75 -8.71 -5.22
N CYS A 135 -9.18 -8.70 -6.48
CA CYS A 135 -10.59 -8.89 -6.85
C CYS A 135 -11.07 -10.30 -6.53
N GLU A 136 -10.27 -11.32 -6.88
CA GLU A 136 -10.53 -12.72 -6.52
C GLU A 136 -10.66 -12.86 -5.00
N PHE A 137 -9.73 -12.30 -4.23
CA PHE A 137 -9.79 -12.33 -2.77
C PHE A 137 -11.07 -11.71 -2.22
N VAL A 138 -11.45 -10.51 -2.66
CA VAL A 138 -12.67 -9.84 -2.19
C VAL A 138 -13.92 -10.67 -2.48
N ASN A 139 -13.97 -11.36 -3.61
CA ASN A 139 -15.08 -12.25 -3.96
C ASN A 139 -15.16 -13.52 -3.08
N THR A 140 -14.08 -13.87 -2.36
CA THR A 140 -14.10 -14.97 -1.38
C THR A 140 -14.57 -14.56 0.02
N ILE A 141 -14.63 -13.26 0.31
CA ILE A 141 -15.10 -12.78 1.61
C ILE A 141 -16.63 -12.94 1.65
N PRO A 142 -17.20 -13.71 2.59
CA PRO A 142 -18.65 -13.81 2.73
C PRO A 142 -19.26 -12.40 2.89
N ASN A 143 -20.47 -12.18 2.38
CA ASN A 143 -21.22 -10.91 2.46
C ASN A 143 -21.64 -10.50 3.90
N GLU A 144 -20.90 -10.94 4.92
CA GLU A 144 -21.14 -10.62 6.32
C GLU A 144 -19.85 -10.01 6.88
N ALA A 145 -19.82 -8.68 6.92
CA ALA A 145 -18.84 -7.96 7.72
C ALA A 145 -18.94 -8.43 9.18
N PRO A 146 -17.81 -8.63 9.90
CA PRO A 146 -17.89 -8.76 11.35
C PRO A 146 -18.49 -7.48 11.92
N LYS A 147 -19.54 -7.64 12.74
CA LYS A 147 -20.13 -6.59 13.56
C LYS A 147 -19.10 -5.94 14.47
#